data_AF-A0A7S2BQ53-F1
#
_entry.id   AF-A0A7S2BQ53-F1
#
_cell.length_a   1.000
_cell.length_b   1.000
_cell.length_c   1.000
_cell.angle_alpha   90.00
_cell.angle_beta   90.00
_cell.angle_gamma   90.00
#
_symmetry.space_group_name_H-M   'P 1'
#
loop_
_entity.id
_entity.type
_entity.pdbx_description
1 polymer ?
#
loop_
_entity_poly.entity_id
_entity_poly.type
_entity_poly.pdbx_seq_one_letter_code
_entity_poly.pdbx_strand_id
1 'polypeptide(L)'
;AVTPSKGVVNTTYLGEIKTMIESMAAKGIFTLVDMHQDVWSPYLCGEGMPDWVYLRALELEGFDRTGSRAFPAPLKLDLPLDEATGYPNVDACMNHSFFQYYLTFESETAWRAVYEQEEIWG
;
A
#
# COMPACT_ATOMS: atom_id res chain seq x y z
N ALA A 1 1.81 -7.75 3.72
CA ALA A 1 1.70 -9.02 4.49
C ALA A 1 2.95 -9.92 4.38
N VAL A 2 3.42 -10.26 3.18
CA VAL A 2 4.58 -11.17 2.97
C VAL A 2 5.89 -10.63 3.55
N THR A 3 6.18 -9.34 3.32
CA THR A 3 7.39 -8.64 3.79
C THR A 3 7.03 -7.41 4.64
N PRO A 4 6.59 -7.61 5.90
CA PRO A 4 6.08 -6.52 6.74
C PRO A 4 7.16 -5.47 7.06
N SER A 5 8.43 -5.87 7.07
CA SER A 5 9.58 -4.99 7.23
C SER A 5 10.70 -5.38 6.25
N LYS A 6 11.61 -4.44 5.98
CA LYS A 6 12.68 -4.61 5.01
C LYS A 6 13.54 -5.84 5.35
N GLY A 7 13.69 -6.74 4.38
CA GLY A 7 14.50 -7.96 4.50
C GLY A 7 13.90 -9.08 5.36
N VAL A 8 12.68 -8.92 5.89
CA VAL A 8 12.02 -9.92 6.76
C VAL A 8 10.84 -10.54 6.03
N VAL A 9 10.87 -11.87 5.86
CA VAL A 9 9.75 -12.64 5.32
C VAL A 9 8.90 -13.17 6.47
N ASN A 10 7.59 -12.89 6.46
CA ASN A 10 6.65 -13.40 7.45
C ASN A 10 6.26 -14.85 7.10
N THR A 11 7.02 -15.81 7.64
CA THR A 11 6.78 -17.24 7.40
C THR A 11 5.49 -17.76 8.05
N THR A 12 5.02 -17.13 9.13
CA THR A 12 3.72 -17.46 9.74
C THR A 12 2.58 -17.17 8.76
N TYR A 13 2.57 -15.96 8.16
CA TYR A 13 1.59 -15.59 7.15
C TYR A 13 1.62 -16.54 5.93
N LEU A 14 2.81 -16.89 5.44
CA LEU A 14 2.95 -17.84 4.33
C LEU A 14 2.43 -19.24 4.70
N GLY A 15 2.57 -19.65 5.98
CA GLY A 15 2.00 -20.88 6.50
C GLY A 15 0.46 -20.86 6.47
N GLU A 16 -0.16 -19.76 6.90
CA GLU A 16 -1.62 -19.58 6.87
C GLU A 16 -2.17 -19.63 5.43
N ILE A 17 -1.52 -18.92 4.50
CA ILE A 17 -1.88 -18.95 3.08
C ILE A 17 -1.75 -20.37 2.51
N LYS A 18 -0.67 -21.08 2.84
CA LYS A 18 -0.49 -22.48 2.42
C LYS A 18 -1.62 -23.37 2.94
N THR A 19 -1.98 -23.26 4.22
CA THR A 19 -3.10 -24.03 4.79
C THR A 19 -4.41 -23.75 4.08
N MET A 20 -4.67 -22.49 3.72
CA MET A 20 -5.86 -22.11 2.96
C MET A 20 -5.86 -22.74 1.55
N ILE A 21 -4.73 -22.68 0.84
CA ILE A 21 -4.55 -23.30 -0.49
C ILE A 21 -4.77 -24.81 -0.42
N GLU A 22 -4.16 -25.50 0.54
CA GLU A 22 -4.32 -26.95 0.72
C GLU A 22 -5.78 -27.34 1.03
N SER A 23 -6.47 -26.52 1.83
CA SER A 23 -7.89 -26.71 2.15
C SER A 23 -8.80 -26.55 0.93
N MET A 24 -8.47 -25.63 0.01
CA MET A 24 -9.17 -25.47 -1.27
C MET A 24 -8.86 -26.62 -2.24
N ALA A 25 -7.60 -27.01 -2.34
CA ALA A 25 -7.15 -28.12 -3.19
C ALA A 25 -7.80 -29.45 -2.79
N ALA A 26 -7.95 -29.72 -1.49
CA ALA A 26 -8.66 -30.91 -0.97
C ALA A 26 -10.12 -31.00 -1.44
N LYS A 27 -10.71 -29.89 -1.91
CA LYS A 27 -12.07 -29.82 -2.46
C LYS A 27 -12.10 -29.68 -3.99
N GLY A 28 -10.96 -29.85 -4.66
CA GLY A 28 -10.83 -29.71 -6.11
C GLY A 28 -10.89 -28.26 -6.62
N ILE A 29 -10.67 -27.27 -5.74
CA ILE A 29 -10.65 -25.85 -6.11
C ILE A 29 -9.20 -25.43 -6.41
N PHE A 30 -8.96 -24.99 -7.65
CA PHE A 30 -7.67 -24.40 -8.05
C PHE A 30 -7.54 -22.98 -7.50
N THR A 31 -6.34 -22.61 -7.09
CA THR A 31 -6.07 -21.29 -6.50
C THR A 31 -5.10 -20.50 -7.35
N LEU A 32 -5.45 -19.24 -7.63
CA LEU A 32 -4.54 -18.22 -8.12
C LEU A 32 -4.15 -17.34 -6.93
N VAL A 33 -2.85 -17.20 -6.68
CA VAL A 33 -2.35 -16.30 -5.62
C VAL A 33 -2.21 -14.90 -6.20
N ASP A 34 -3.05 -13.98 -5.75
CA ASP A 34 -3.04 -12.58 -6.17
C ASP A 34 -2.16 -11.74 -5.23
N MET A 35 -1.15 -11.06 -5.80
CA MET A 35 -0.36 -10.07 -5.08
C MET A 35 -1.10 -8.73 -5.11
N HIS A 36 -2.22 -8.70 -4.40
CA HIS A 36 -3.20 -7.62 -4.47
C HIS A 36 -2.66 -6.27 -3.98
N GLN A 37 -3.13 -5.20 -4.62
CA GLN A 37 -2.96 -3.83 -4.15
C GLN A 37 -4.11 -2.96 -4.69
N ASP A 38 -4.44 -1.91 -3.94
CA ASP A 38 -5.25 -0.79 -4.38
C ASP A 38 -4.62 0.50 -3.85
N VAL A 39 -4.36 1.48 -4.71
CA VAL A 39 -3.77 2.78 -4.33
C VAL A 39 -2.53 2.66 -3.43
N TRP A 40 -1.74 1.60 -3.61
CA TRP A 40 -0.43 1.43 -2.99
C TRP A 40 -0.42 1.05 -1.49
N SER A 41 -0.78 1.95 -0.59
CA SER A 41 -0.44 1.86 0.85
C SER A 41 -1.52 2.48 1.72
N PRO A 42 -1.68 2.04 2.99
CA PRO A 42 -2.59 2.68 3.95
C PRO A 42 -2.39 4.19 4.10
N TYR A 43 -1.19 4.71 3.90
CA TYR A 43 -0.93 6.16 3.89
C TYR A 43 -1.70 6.92 2.79
N LEU A 44 -2.15 6.24 1.75
CA LEU A 44 -2.89 6.80 0.61
C LEU A 44 -4.34 6.31 0.57
N CYS A 45 -4.92 5.91 1.71
CA CYS A 45 -6.21 5.24 1.78
C CYS A 45 -6.28 3.91 0.98
N GLY A 46 -5.12 3.29 0.72
CA GLY A 46 -4.98 2.08 -0.08
C GLY A 46 -4.49 0.87 0.71
N GLU A 47 -4.09 -0.18 -0.01
CA GLU A 47 -3.48 -1.39 0.52
C GLU A 47 -2.48 -2.04 -0.45
N GLY A 48 -1.72 -3.01 0.06
CA GLY A 48 -0.81 -3.86 -0.71
C GLY A 48 0.66 -3.68 -0.31
N MET A 49 1.22 -2.51 -0.61
CA MET A 49 2.63 -2.20 -0.39
C MET A 49 2.92 -1.89 1.08
N PRO A 50 4.00 -2.47 1.66
CA PRO A 50 4.34 -2.22 3.05
C PRO A 50 4.93 -0.82 3.25
N ASP A 51 4.77 -0.28 4.45
CA ASP A 51 5.19 1.09 4.81
C ASP A 51 6.66 1.38 4.47
N TRP A 52 7.55 0.41 4.68
CA TRP A 52 8.98 0.61 4.40
C TRP A 52 9.26 0.82 2.90
N VAL A 53 8.49 0.21 2.00
CA VAL A 53 8.61 0.43 0.55
C VAL A 53 8.04 1.77 0.18
N TYR A 54 6.86 2.13 0.71
CA TYR A 54 6.23 3.41 0.45
C TYR A 54 7.10 4.59 0.92
N LEU A 55 7.65 4.53 2.14
CA LEU A 55 8.56 5.57 2.65
C LEU A 55 9.83 5.68 1.81
N ARG A 56 10.38 4.54 1.38
CA ARG A 56 11.56 4.48 0.51
C ARG A 56 11.27 5.09 -0.87
N ALA A 57 10.11 4.80 -1.45
CA ALA A 57 9.70 5.37 -2.73
C ALA A 57 9.69 6.89 -2.70
N LEU A 58 9.09 7.48 -1.66
CA LEU A 58 9.02 8.93 -1.52
C LEU A 58 10.38 9.57 -1.23
N GLU A 59 11.25 8.88 -0.47
CA GLU A 59 12.63 9.30 -0.23
C GLU A 59 13.43 9.36 -1.55
N LEU A 60 13.39 8.29 -2.35
CA LEU A 60 14.12 8.19 -3.62
C LEU A 60 13.68 9.26 -4.62
N GLU A 61 12.40 9.59 -4.62
CA GLU A 61 11.83 10.64 -5.47
C GLU A 61 11.97 12.06 -4.89
N GLY A 62 12.55 12.21 -3.69
CA GLY A 62 12.73 13.50 -3.04
C GLY A 62 11.40 14.20 -2.71
N PHE A 63 10.34 13.44 -2.43
CA PHE A 63 8.99 13.99 -2.23
C PHE A 63 8.76 14.46 -0.78
N ASP A 64 8.31 15.70 -0.64
CA ASP A 64 7.96 16.29 0.66
C ASP A 64 6.49 16.01 1.03
N ARG A 65 6.31 15.09 1.98
CA ARG A 65 5.01 14.67 2.52
C ARG A 65 4.38 15.65 3.51
N THR A 66 5.09 16.74 3.82
CA THR A 66 4.59 17.82 4.68
C THR A 66 4.23 19.07 3.87
N GLY A 67 4.59 19.07 2.59
CA GLY A 67 4.37 20.18 1.68
C GLY A 67 2.94 20.24 1.13
N SER A 68 2.70 21.25 0.30
CA SER A 68 1.39 21.49 -0.32
C SER A 68 0.93 20.42 -1.33
N ARG A 69 1.81 19.49 -1.69
CA ARG A 69 1.53 18.37 -2.59
C ARG A 69 1.27 17.06 -1.85
N ALA A 70 1.37 17.05 -0.52
CA ALA A 70 1.08 15.87 0.30
C ALA A 70 -0.34 15.36 0.05
N PHE A 71 -0.52 14.05 0.21
CA PHE A 71 -1.82 13.40 0.10
C PHE A 71 -2.87 14.09 0.99
N PRO A 72 -4.09 14.41 0.48
CA PRO A 72 -4.67 13.95 -0.78
C PRO A 72 -4.54 14.93 -1.97
N ALA A 73 -3.60 15.87 -1.97
CA ALA A 73 -3.47 16.84 -3.07
C ALA A 73 -3.24 16.15 -4.44
N PRO A 74 -3.84 16.66 -5.53
CA PRO A 74 -4.61 17.91 -5.64
C PRO A 74 -6.10 17.79 -5.31
N LEU A 75 -6.55 16.62 -4.85
CA LEU A 75 -7.94 16.44 -4.44
C LEU A 75 -8.19 17.26 -3.18
N LYS A 76 -9.31 17.99 -3.16
CA LYS A 76 -9.73 18.79 -2.00
C LYS A 76 -10.63 17.95 -1.10
N LEU A 77 -10.04 16.91 -0.50
CA LEU A 77 -10.71 15.98 0.38
C LEU A 77 -10.28 16.20 1.83
N ASP A 78 -11.21 16.01 2.75
CA ASP A 78 -10.94 16.05 4.19
C ASP A 78 -10.71 14.62 4.68
N LEU A 79 -9.44 14.27 4.89
CA LEU A 79 -9.00 12.94 5.31
C LEU A 79 -8.19 13.08 6.59
N PRO A 80 -8.85 13.23 7.75
CA PRO A 80 -8.15 13.35 9.02
C PRO A 80 -7.34 12.09 9.29
N LEU A 81 -6.19 12.24 9.94
CA LEU A 81 -5.38 11.10 10.36
C LEU A 81 -6.00 10.42 11.57
N ASP A 82 -5.91 9.10 11.60
CA ASP A 82 -6.13 8.28 12.77
C ASP A 82 -4.92 8.40 13.71
N GLU A 83 -5.15 8.79 14.97
CA GLU A 83 -4.07 9.06 15.93
C GLU A 83 -3.29 7.81 16.33
N ALA A 84 -3.90 6.63 16.27
CA ALA A 84 -3.26 5.38 16.70
C ALA A 84 -2.30 4.83 15.64
N THR A 85 -2.65 5.02 14.37
CA THR A 85 -1.92 4.45 13.23
C THR A 85 -1.08 5.48 12.47
N GLY A 86 -1.50 6.75 12.48
CA GLY A 86 -0.92 7.80 11.64
C GLY A 86 -1.33 7.74 10.18
N TYR A 87 -2.24 6.84 9.80
CA TYR A 87 -2.83 6.78 8.46
C TYR A 87 -4.07 7.68 8.37
N PRO A 88 -4.51 8.05 7.15
CA PRO A 88 -5.85 8.58 6.96
C PRO A 88 -6.92 7.69 7.61
N ASN A 89 -7.90 8.30 8.26
CA ASN A 89 -9.01 7.61 8.89
C ASN A 89 -9.79 6.79 7.84
N VAL A 90 -10.00 5.50 8.13
CA VAL A 90 -10.61 4.57 7.17
C VAL A 90 -12.04 4.95 6.81
N ASP A 91 -12.85 5.41 7.76
CA ASP A 91 -14.24 5.81 7.47
C ASP A 91 -14.28 7.05 6.55
N ALA A 92 -13.36 8.00 6.76
CA ALA A 92 -13.20 9.14 5.86
C ALA A 92 -12.74 8.70 4.46
N CYS A 93 -11.81 7.75 4.37
CA CYS A 93 -11.39 7.16 3.10
C CYS A 93 -12.57 6.50 2.34
N MET A 94 -13.40 5.75 3.05
CA MET A 94 -14.51 4.98 2.46
C MET A 94 -15.69 5.84 1.99
N ASN A 95 -15.74 7.13 2.38
CA ASN A 95 -16.73 8.08 1.87
C ASN A 95 -16.44 8.56 0.44
N HIS A 96 -15.30 8.17 -0.13
CA HIS A 96 -14.91 8.50 -1.50
C HIS A 96 -14.59 7.23 -2.27
N SER A 97 -14.65 7.30 -3.60
CA SER A 97 -14.26 6.14 -4.41
C SER A 97 -12.75 5.99 -4.41
N PHE A 98 -12.24 4.84 -3.96
CA PHE A 98 -10.80 4.60 -3.80
C PHE A 98 -9.98 4.94 -5.06
N PHE A 99 -10.54 4.69 -6.25
CA PHE A 99 -9.84 4.97 -7.50
C PHE A 99 -9.44 6.44 -7.68
N GLN A 100 -10.15 7.37 -7.01
CA GLN A 100 -9.82 8.79 -7.07
C GLN A 100 -8.42 9.05 -6.47
N TYR A 101 -8.00 8.27 -5.49
CA TYR A 101 -6.72 8.46 -4.81
C TYR A 101 -5.51 8.18 -5.70
N TYR A 102 -5.67 7.44 -6.81
CA TYR A 102 -4.63 7.34 -7.85
C TYR A 102 -4.33 8.69 -8.51
N LEU A 103 -5.23 9.66 -8.43
CA LEU A 103 -5.06 11.00 -9.02
C LEU A 103 -4.29 11.97 -8.11
N THR A 104 -3.71 11.48 -7.01
CA THR A 104 -2.94 12.29 -6.07
C THR A 104 -1.45 12.33 -6.44
N PHE A 105 -0.77 13.43 -6.12
CA PHE A 105 0.65 13.58 -6.42
C PHE A 105 1.50 12.53 -5.71
N GLU A 106 1.16 12.19 -4.49
CA GLU A 106 1.90 11.22 -3.68
C GLU A 106 1.71 9.79 -4.19
N SER A 107 0.51 9.45 -4.71
CA SER A 107 0.29 8.17 -5.40
C SER A 107 1.10 8.07 -6.68
N GLU A 108 1.09 9.09 -7.54
CA GLU A 108 1.92 9.12 -8.76
C GLU A 108 3.40 8.96 -8.44
N THR A 109 3.89 9.67 -7.42
CA THR A 109 5.29 9.59 -6.99
C THR A 109 5.64 8.18 -6.51
N ALA A 110 4.78 7.56 -5.70
CA ALA A 110 5.01 6.19 -5.22
C ALA A 110 5.07 5.19 -6.39
N TRP A 111 4.20 5.31 -7.39
CA TRP A 111 4.25 4.48 -8.59
C TRP A 111 5.46 4.76 -9.47
N ARG A 112 5.87 6.03 -9.63
CA ARG A 112 7.05 6.40 -10.41
C ARG A 112 8.29 5.69 -9.87
N ALA A 113 8.46 5.65 -8.55
CA ALA A 113 9.59 4.99 -7.92
C ALA A 113 9.72 3.50 -8.30
N VAL A 114 8.60 2.81 -8.49
CA VAL A 114 8.58 1.38 -8.88
C VAL A 114 9.16 1.15 -10.26
N TYR A 115 8.83 2.05 -11.18
CA TYR A 115 9.17 1.91 -12.59
C TYR A 115 10.52 2.54 -12.93
N GLU A 116 10.98 3.52 -12.13
CA GLU A 116 12.15 4.33 -12.44
C GLU A 116 13.31 4.16 -11.45
N GLN A 117 13.08 3.65 -10.23
CA GLN A 117 14.13 3.50 -9.21
C GLN A 117 14.48 2.03 -9.01
N GLU A 118 15.70 1.64 -9.39
CA GLU A 118 16.19 0.27 -9.22
C GLU A 118 16.36 -0.10 -7.74
N GLU A 119 16.67 0.88 -6.88
CA GLU A 119 16.96 0.71 -5.46
C GLU A 119 15.72 0.70 -4.56
N ILE A 120 14.50 0.74 -5.11
CA ILE A 120 13.26 0.72 -4.31
C ILE A 120 13.13 -0.57 -3.47
N TRP A 121 13.68 -1.68 -3.97
CA TRP A 121 13.64 -3.00 -3.32
C TRP A 121 14.87 -3.29 -2.44
N GLY A 122 15.92 -2.49 -2.56
CA GLY A 122 17.23 -2.67 -1.91
C GLY A 122 17.32 -2.03 -0.54
#